data_AF-A0A168EIA0-F1
#
_entry.id   AF-A0A168EIA0-F1
#
_cell.length_a   1.000
_cell.length_b   1.000
_cell.length_c   1.000
_cell.angle_alpha   90.00
_cell.angle_beta   90.00
_cell.angle_gamma   90.00
#
_symmetry.space_group_name_H-M   'P 1'
#
loop_
_entity.id
_entity.type
_entity.pdbx_description
1 polymer ?
#
loop_
_entity_poly.entity_id
_entity_poly.type
_entity_poly.pdbx_seq_one_letter_code
_entity_poly.pdbx_strand_id
1 'polypeptide(L)'
;MTTTPDSPTAVSAAMHEAKARARAAHVTVGQVRHLDDGRVEIDCSCGMVLTNGPQWSLDEHIRLHRAEARYLALSEVAPAGMPRLITVGADRLPR
;
A
#
# COMPACT_ATOMS: atom_id res chain seq x y z
N MET A 1 33.77 -28.26 -0.56
CA MET A 1 32.75 -27.19 -0.65
C MET A 1 31.59 -27.63 0.24
N THR A 2 31.50 -27.06 1.44
CA THR A 2 30.50 -27.45 2.44
C THR A 2 29.26 -26.59 2.22
N THR A 3 28.15 -27.21 1.80
CA THR A 3 26.86 -26.55 1.64
C THR A 3 26.28 -26.28 3.03
N THR A 4 26.21 -25.01 3.43
CA THR A 4 25.48 -24.61 4.65
C THR A 4 24.00 -24.99 4.46
N PRO A 5 23.36 -25.68 5.43
CA PRO A 5 21.94 -25.98 5.31
C PRO A 5 21.13 -24.68 5.28
N ASP A 6 20.26 -24.57 4.28
CA ASP A 6 19.36 -23.44 4.10
C ASP A 6 18.51 -23.30 5.36
N SER A 7 18.59 -22.14 6.01
CA SER A 7 17.80 -21.90 7.23
C SER A 7 16.32 -21.82 6.85
N PRO A 8 15.41 -22.42 7.63
CA PRO A 8 13.99 -22.40 7.27
C PRO A 8 13.49 -20.95 7.21
N THR A 9 12.91 -20.59 6.06
CA THR A 9 12.32 -19.27 5.85
C THR A 9 11.22 -19.00 6.87
N ALA A 10 11.29 -17.83 7.52
CA ALA A 10 10.24 -17.40 8.44
C ALA A 10 8.89 -17.28 7.71
N VAL A 11 7.80 -17.74 8.34
CA VAL A 11 6.43 -17.66 7.79
C VAL A 11 6.03 -16.22 7.43
N SER A 12 6.59 -15.22 8.13
CA SER A 12 6.33 -13.81 7.88
C SER A 12 7.21 -13.18 6.79
N ALA A 13 8.18 -13.89 6.23
CA ALA A 13 9.16 -13.32 5.29
C ALA A 13 8.48 -12.67 4.07
N ALA A 14 7.53 -13.36 3.44
CA ALA A 14 6.76 -12.84 2.31
C ALA A 14 5.94 -11.59 2.69
N MET A 15 5.38 -11.55 3.91
CA MET A 15 4.64 -10.38 4.40
C MET A 15 5.55 -9.17 4.65
N HIS A 16 6.74 -9.39 5.21
CA HIS A 16 7.72 -8.32 5.42
C HIS A 16 8.16 -7.72 4.09
N GLU A 17 8.44 -8.56 3.10
CA GLU A 17 8.80 -8.11 1.77
C GLU A 17 7.65 -7.35 1.09
N ALA A 18 6.43 -7.90 1.11
CA ALA A 18 5.25 -7.24 0.54
C ALA A 18 4.99 -5.87 1.17
N LYS A 19 5.13 -5.75 2.50
CA LYS A 19 5.03 -4.47 3.21
C LYS A 19 6.09 -3.47 2.75
N ALA A 20 7.34 -3.91 2.62
CA ALA A 20 8.43 -3.05 2.17
C ALA A 20 8.21 -2.57 0.74
N ARG A 21 7.79 -3.47 -0.15
CA ARG A 21 7.47 -3.17 -1.55
C ARG A 21 6.32 -2.17 -1.68
N ALA A 22 5.22 -2.38 -0.94
CA ALA A 22 4.09 -1.45 -0.92
C ALA A 22 4.50 -0.06 -0.43
N ARG A 23 5.34 0.02 0.61
CA ARG A 23 5.87 1.30 1.10
C ARG A 23 6.74 2.01 0.04
N ALA A 24 7.57 1.26 -0.68
CA ALA A 24 8.44 1.83 -1.70
C ALA A 24 7.66 2.27 -2.96
N ALA A 25 6.58 1.58 -3.31
CA ALA A 25 5.76 1.87 -4.48
C ALA A 25 4.79 3.05 -4.28
N HIS A 26 4.51 3.47 -3.04
CA HIS A 26 3.55 4.52 -2.70
C HIS A 26 4.20 5.69 -1.94
N VAL A 27 5.09 6.40 -2.63
CA VAL A 27 5.71 7.64 -2.13
C VAL A 27 5.07 8.85 -2.81
N THR A 28 4.89 9.93 -2.06
CA THR A 28 4.45 11.21 -2.65
C THR A 28 5.59 11.81 -3.44
N VAL A 29 5.30 12.30 -4.64
CA VAL A 29 6.28 12.84 -5.59
C VAL A 29 5.81 14.19 -6.11
N GLY A 30 6.75 14.97 -6.65
CA GLY A 30 6.45 16.30 -7.18
C GLY A 30 6.24 17.37 -6.11
N GLN A 31 5.43 18.37 -6.44
CA GLN A 31 5.14 19.52 -5.57
C GLN A 31 3.65 19.56 -5.22
N VAL A 32 3.35 20.07 -4.03
CA VAL A 32 1.97 20.37 -3.63
C VAL A 32 1.40 21.46 -4.53
N ARG A 33 0.21 21.23 -5.08
CA ARG A 33 -0.50 22.18 -5.95
C ARG A 33 -1.74 22.69 -5.23
N HIS A 34 -1.86 24.01 -5.14
CA HIS A 34 -3.07 24.68 -4.65
C HIS A 34 -3.91 25.11 -5.85
N LEU A 35 -5.18 24.73 -5.86
CA LEU A 35 -6.14 25.06 -6.91
C LEU A 35 -7.02 26.23 -6.49
N ASP A 36 -7.57 26.95 -7.46
CA ASP A 36 -8.39 28.15 -7.24
C ASP A 36 -9.71 27.87 -6.49
N ASP A 37 -10.16 26.61 -6.51
CA ASP A 37 -11.37 26.14 -5.80
C ASP A 37 -11.08 25.68 -4.36
N GLY A 38 -9.87 25.90 -3.86
CA GLY A 38 -9.45 25.53 -2.51
C GLY A 38 -9.01 24.07 -2.35
N ARG A 39 -8.98 23.29 -3.44
CA ARG A 39 -8.37 21.96 -3.41
C ARG A 39 -6.85 22.04 -3.36
N VAL A 40 -6.25 21.03 -2.74
CA VAL A 40 -4.81 20.85 -2.59
C VAL A 40 -4.46 19.44 -3.02
N GLU A 41 -3.52 19.32 -3.94
CA GLU A 41 -3.17 18.06 -4.59
C GLU A 41 -1.68 17.74 -4.52
N ILE A 42 -1.34 16.46 -4.50
CA ILE A 42 0.02 15.94 -4.71
C ILE A 42 -0.03 14.57 -5.41
N ASP A 43 0.96 14.28 -6.24
CA ASP A 43 1.05 13.00 -6.93
C ASP A 43 1.63 11.90 -6.02
N CYS A 44 1.17 10.67 -6.22
CA CYS A 44 1.78 9.46 -5.71
C CYS A 44 2.54 8.75 -6.82
N SER A 45 3.67 8.12 -6.52
CA SER A 45 4.49 7.35 -7.47
C SER A 45 3.74 6.22 -8.16
N CYS A 46 2.60 5.77 -7.61
CA CYS A 46 1.73 4.80 -8.26
C CYS A 46 0.83 5.41 -9.37
N GLY A 47 0.97 6.71 -9.66
CA GLY A 47 0.20 7.42 -10.68
C GLY A 47 -1.13 8.02 -10.19
N MET A 48 -1.45 7.91 -8.90
CA MET A 48 -2.66 8.53 -8.33
C MET A 48 -2.40 9.98 -7.93
N VAL A 49 -3.33 10.87 -8.30
CA VAL A 49 -3.39 12.23 -7.74
C VAL A 49 -4.15 12.17 -6.42
N LEU A 50 -3.48 12.53 -5.32
CA LEU A 50 -4.08 12.62 -4.00
C LEU A 50 -4.59 14.04 -3.80
N THR A 51 -5.85 14.17 -3.38
CA THR A 51 -6.56 15.46 -3.25
C THR A 51 -7.28 15.53 -1.92
N ASN A 52 -7.36 16.70 -1.29
CA ASN A 52 -8.26 16.88 -0.15
C ASN A 52 -9.73 16.89 -0.61
N GLY A 53 -10.65 16.92 0.34
CA GLY A 53 -12.05 17.22 0.03
C GLY A 53 -12.74 17.99 1.14
N PRO A 54 -14.07 18.10 1.09
CA PRO A 54 -14.81 19.04 1.94
C PRO A 54 -14.67 18.78 3.45
N GLN A 55 -14.42 17.53 3.84
CA GLN A 55 -14.38 17.07 5.23
C GLN A 55 -13.09 16.36 5.63
N TRP A 56 -12.07 16.37 4.76
CA TRP A 56 -10.83 15.62 4.94
C TRP A 56 -9.67 16.33 4.26
N SER A 57 -8.53 16.29 4.92
CA SER A 57 -7.27 16.89 4.49
C SER A 57 -6.53 16.03 3.48
N LEU A 58 -5.57 16.67 2.78
CA LEU A 58 -4.67 15.95 1.88
C LEU A 58 -3.85 14.88 2.64
N ASP A 59 -3.43 15.14 3.88
CA ASP A 59 -2.71 14.18 4.70
C ASP A 59 -3.57 12.96 5.07
N GLU A 60 -4.88 13.15 5.30
CA GLU A 60 -5.81 12.05 5.48
C GLU A 60 -5.91 11.18 4.22
N HIS A 61 -6.01 11.77 3.04
CA HIS A 61 -6.01 11.00 1.79
C HIS A 61 -4.67 10.24 1.60
N ILE A 62 -3.53 10.88 1.84
CA ILE A 62 -2.21 10.23 1.76
C ILE A 62 -2.12 9.02 2.71
N ARG A 63 -2.57 9.17 3.95
CA ARG A 63 -2.54 8.11 4.96
C ARG A 63 -3.46 6.96 4.57
N LEU A 64 -4.69 7.25 4.16
CA LEU A 64 -5.66 6.24 3.75
C LEU A 64 -5.16 5.45 2.54
N HIS A 65 -4.70 6.15 1.49
CA HIS A 65 -4.19 5.54 0.28
C HIS A 65 -3.02 4.56 0.56
N ARG A 66 -2.04 4.98 1.39
CA ARG A 66 -0.92 4.13 1.77
C ARG A 66 -1.34 2.95 2.64
N ALA A 67 -2.32 3.16 3.53
CA ALA A 67 -2.87 2.10 4.37
C ALA A 67 -3.59 1.04 3.52
N GLU A 68 -4.38 1.46 2.54
CA GLU A 68 -5.08 0.59 1.60
C GLU A 68 -4.09 -0.21 0.74
N ALA A 69 -3.09 0.45 0.14
CA ALA A 69 -2.07 -0.22 -0.66
C ALA A 69 -1.31 -1.28 0.16
N ARG A 70 -0.92 -0.95 1.39
CA ARG A 70 -0.29 -1.90 2.30
C ARG A 70 -1.23 -3.05 2.67
N TYR A 71 -2.51 -2.75 2.90
CA TYR A 71 -3.50 -3.76 3.24
C TYR A 71 -3.67 -4.78 2.10
N LEU A 72 -3.80 -4.31 0.85
CA LEU A 72 -3.93 -5.16 -0.32
C LEU A 72 -2.68 -6.05 -0.51
N ALA A 73 -1.48 -5.46 -0.47
CA ALA A 73 -0.22 -6.20 -0.63
C ALA A 73 -0.03 -7.27 0.45
N LEU A 74 -0.39 -6.97 1.71
CA LEU A 74 -0.32 -7.94 2.80
C LEU A 74 -1.38 -9.04 2.67
N SER A 75 -2.59 -8.67 2.22
CA SER A 75 -3.71 -9.61 2.07
C SER A 75 -3.44 -10.64 0.96
N GLU A 76 -2.73 -10.25 -0.09
CA GLU A 76 -2.35 -11.13 -1.20
C GLU A 76 -1.42 -12.26 -0.73
N VAL A 77 -0.41 -11.93 0.08
CA VAL A 77 0.61 -12.88 0.56
C VAL A 77 0.29 -13.49 1.94
N ALA A 78 -0.86 -13.17 2.53
CA ALA A 78 -1.23 -13.63 3.85
C ALA A 78 -1.33 -15.17 3.89
N PRO A 79 -0.60 -15.85 4.79
CA PRO A 79 -0.65 -17.30 4.94
C PRO A 79 -2.07 -17.81 5.25
N ALA A 80 -2.34 -19.07 4.87
CA ALA A 80 -3.59 -19.73 5.22
C ALA A 80 -3.81 -19.72 6.75
N GLY A 81 -5.05 -19.42 7.18
CA GLY A 81 -5.42 -19.33 8.59
C GLY A 81 -5.20 -17.94 9.23
N MET A 82 -4.52 -17.01 8.56
CA MET A 82 -4.46 -15.63 9.05
C MET A 82 -5.78 -14.91 8.73
N PRO A 83 -6.46 -14.29 9.73
CA PRO A 83 -7.74 -13.62 9.49
C PRO A 83 -7.59 -12.50 8.45
N ARG A 84 -8.34 -12.61 7.35
CA ARG A 84 -8.54 -11.52 6.40
C ARG A 84 -9.78 -10.76 6.84
N LEU A 85 -9.66 -9.45 7.07
CA LEU A 85 -10.77 -8.62 7.58
C LEU A 85 -11.98 -8.53 6.64
N ILE A 86 -11.80 -8.88 5.36
CA ILE A 86 -12.87 -8.95 4.36
C ILE A 86 -12.65 -10.19 3.50
N THR A 87 -13.73 -10.91 3.22
CA THR A 87 -13.76 -11.84 2.09
C THR A 87 -13.58 -11.01 0.82
N VAL A 88 -12.38 -11.06 0.24
CA VAL A 88 -12.12 -10.38 -1.04
C VAL A 88 -12.63 -11.30 -2.15
N GLY A 89 -13.76 -10.94 -2.74
CA GLY A 89 -14.24 -11.56 -3.97
C GLY A 89 -13.26 -11.31 -5.11
N ALA A 90 -13.16 -12.24 -6.04
CA ALA A 90 -12.25 -12.15 -7.20
C ALA A 90 -12.52 -10.91 -8.08
N ASP A 91 -13.70 -10.31 -7.96
CA ASP A 91 -14.14 -9.08 -8.62
C ASP A 91 -13.46 -7.80 -8.10
N ARG A 92 -12.80 -7.87 -6.94
CA ARG A 92 -12.14 -6.71 -6.30
C ARG A 92 -10.62 -6.75 -6.38
N LEU A 93 -10.04 -7.74 -7.03
CA LEU A 93 -8.60 -7.77 -7.34
C LEU A 93 -8.34 -7.00 -8.66
N PRO A 94 -7.29 -6.18 -8.76
CA PRO A 94 -6.90 -5.58 -10.03
C PRO A 94 -6.56 -6.68 -11.05
N ARG A 95 -7.07 -6.52 -12.29
CA ARG A 95 -6.81 -7.42 -13.42
C ARG A 95 -5.45 -7.19 -14.04
#